data_AF-A0ABD1IPJ8-F1
#
_entry.id   AF-A0ABD1IPJ8-F1
#
_cell.length_a   1.000
_cell.length_b   1.000
_cell.length_c   1.000
_cell.angle_alpha   90.00
_cell.angle_beta   90.00
_cell.angle_gamma   90.00
#
_symmetry.space_group_name_H-M   'P 1'
#
loop_
_entity.id
_entity.type
_entity.pdbx_description
1 polymer ?
#
loop_
_entity_poly.entity_id
_entity_poly.type
_entity_poly.pdbx_seq_one_letter_code
_entity_poly.pdbx_strand_id
1 'polypeptide(L)' 'MKCFTEKIVDMMKAGDLYEAQGGPIILSQIENEYGSQAKQLGNPNHQYTTWSAKMVVGLNTGVPWVMCKEDNTPDPVTEA' A
#
# COMPACT_ATOMS: atom_id res chain seq x y z
N MET A 1 -11.38 2.52 3.87
CA MET A 1 -10.00 2.10 3.55
C MET A 1 -9.00 3.09 4.12
N LYS A 2 -8.81 4.30 3.53
CA LYS A 2 -7.87 5.35 4.01
C LYS A 2 -7.77 5.52 5.53
N CYS A 3 -8.85 5.92 6.21
CA CYS A 3 -8.78 6.24 7.65
C CYS A 3 -8.32 5.07 8.52
N PHE A 4 -8.66 3.84 8.14
CA PHE A 4 -8.22 2.65 8.88
C PHE A 4 -6.76 2.34 8.59
N THR A 5 -6.34 2.41 7.33
CA THR A 5 -4.93 2.26 6.94
C THR A 5 -4.04 3.29 7.65
N GLU A 6 -4.44 4.56 7.66
CA GLU A 6 -3.77 5.63 8.40
C GLU A 6 -3.67 5.29 9.89
N LYS A 7 -4.78 4.91 10.52
CA LYS A 7 -4.78 4.52 11.94
C LYS A 7 -3.78 3.39 12.23
N ILE A 8 -3.70 2.36 11.38
CA ILE A 8 -2.76 1.26 11.59
C ILE A 8 -1.33 1.72 11.40
N VAL A 9 -1.03 2.48 10.34
CA VAL A 9 0.32 3.03 10.12
C VAL A 9 0.74 3.91 11.31
N ASP A 10 -0.14 4.78 11.80
CA ASP A 10 0.14 5.63 12.96
C ASP A 10 0.39 4.81 14.23
N MET A 11 -0.39 3.73 14.43
CA MET A 11 -0.16 2.80 15.54
C MET A 11 1.18 2.08 15.44
N MET A 12 1.57 1.63 14.24
CA MET A 12 2.85 0.95 14.02
C MET A 12 4.04 1.91 14.23
N LYS A 13 3.90 3.15 13.75
CA LYS A 13 4.89 4.22 13.96
C LYS A 13 5.04 4.57 15.44
N ALA A 14 3.93 4.71 16.16
CA ALA A 14 3.95 5.02 17.59
C ALA A 14 4.61 3.93 18.44
N GLY A 15 4.66 2.69 17.94
CA GLY A 15 5.35 1.56 18.56
C GLY A 15 6.77 1.32 18.05
N ASP A 16 7.33 2.21 17.22
CA ASP A 16 8.64 2.05 16.57
C ASP A 16 8.79 0.71 15.83
N LEU A 17 7.71 0.24 15.18
CA LEU A 17 7.65 -1.10 14.60
C LEU A 17 8.17 -1.18 13.17
N TYR A 18 8.30 -0.06 12.46
CA TYR A 18 8.93 -0.05 11.13
C TYR A 18 10.45 -0.21 11.22
N GLU A 19 11.05 -0.91 10.26
CA GLU A 19 12.50 -1.13 10.22
C GLU A 19 13.29 0.19 10.17
N ALA A 20 12.76 1.20 9.47
CA ALA A 20 13.30 2.56 9.49
C ALA A 20 13.34 3.22 10.89
N GLN A 21 12.60 2.69 11.87
CA GLN A 21 12.61 3.08 13.28
C GLN A 21 13.36 2.08 14.18
N GLY A 22 13.99 1.04 13.61
CA GLY A 22 14.63 -0.06 14.34
C GLY A 22 13.71 -1.24 14.67
N GLY A 23 12.47 -1.23 14.17
CA GLY A 23 11.48 -2.28 14.40
C GLY A 23 11.53 -3.43 13.39
N PRO A 24 10.65 -4.44 13.52
CA PRO A 24 10.68 -5.64 12.67
C PRO A 24 9.94 -5.53 11.33
N ILE A 25 9.13 -4.49 11.09
CA ILE A 25 8.30 -4.39 9.87
C ILE A 25 9.14 -3.84 8.71
N ILE A 26 9.47 -4.71 7.75
CA ILE A 26 10.32 -4.40 6.60
C ILE A 26 9.56 -4.06 5.31
N LEU A 27 8.25 -4.31 5.27
CA LEU A 27 7.39 -4.01 4.11
C LEU A 27 5.93 -3.90 4.56
N SER A 28 5.09 -3.28 3.75
CA SER A 28 3.64 -3.26 3.94
C SER A 28 2.92 -3.48 2.62
N GLN A 29 1.79 -4.18 2.65
CA GLN A 29 0.97 -4.39 1.46
C GLN A 29 -0.29 -3.53 1.53
N ILE A 30 -0.65 -2.90 0.40
CA ILE A 30 -1.95 -2.26 0.20
C ILE A 30 -2.75 -3.06 -0.82
N GLU A 31 -4.05 -3.21 -0.58
CA GLU A 31 -4.92 -4.12 -1.36
C GLU A 31 -4.41 -5.58 -1.38
N ASN A 32 -5.18 -6.46 -2.03
CA ASN A 32 -4.78 -7.85 -2.21
C ASN A 32 -5.41 -8.44 -3.47
N GLU A 33 -4.58 -8.82 -4.43
CA GLU A 33 -4.99 -9.47 -5.70
C GLU A 33 -6.00 -8.68 -6.55
N TYR A 34 -6.03 -7.36 -6.36
CA TYR A 34 -7.08 -6.50 -6.94
C TYR A 34 -6.97 -6.32 -8.46
N GLY A 35 -5.82 -6.67 -9.06
CA GLY A 35 -5.60 -6.48 -10.50
C GLY A 35 -6.59 -7.24 -11.38
N SER A 36 -7.08 -8.39 -10.91
CA SER A 36 -8.12 -9.14 -11.63
C SER A 36 -9.48 -8.41 -11.64
N GLN A 37 -9.85 -7.80 -10.51
CA GLN A 37 -11.07 -7.00 -10.38
C GLN A 37 -10.95 -5.68 -11.14
N ALA A 38 -9.78 -5.03 -11.10
CA ALA A 38 -9.52 -3.81 -11.84
C ALA A 38 -9.72 -4.02 -13.35
N LYS A 39 -9.18 -5.12 -13.89
CA LYS A 39 -9.37 -5.52 -15.30
C LYS A 39 -10.84 -5.80 -15.64
N GLN A 40 -11.57 -6.51 -14.78
CA GLN A 40 -12.97 -6.86 -15.02
C GLN A 40 -13.92 -5.66 -14.96
N LEU A 41 -13.67 -4.75 -14.03
CA LEU A 41 -14.58 -3.64 -13.72
C LEU A 41 -14.13 -2.32 -14.37
N GLY A 42 -12.99 -2.30 -15.07
CA GLY A 42 -12.53 -1.23 -15.94
C GLY A 42 -12.03 0.02 -15.21
N ASN A 43 -12.05 1.15 -15.94
CA ASN A 43 -11.35 2.39 -15.57
C ASN A 43 -11.56 2.89 -14.12
N PRO A 44 -12.78 2.87 -13.53
CA PRO A 44 -12.96 3.33 -12.15
C PRO A 44 -12.11 2.54 -11.13
N ASN A 45 -11.87 1.26 -11.40
CA ASN A 45 -11.14 0.38 -10.50
C ASN A 45 -9.63 0.51 -10.70
N HIS A 46 -9.17 0.78 -11.93
CA HIS A 46 -7.79 1.22 -12.16
C HIS A 46 -7.47 2.56 -11.47
N GLN A 47 -8.42 3.50 -11.48
CA GLN A 47 -8.29 4.76 -10.73
C GLN A 47 -8.23 4.52 -9.22
N TYR A 48 -9.01 3.56 -8.71
CA TYR A 48 -8.94 3.13 -7.32
C TYR A 48 -7.58 2.54 -6.96
N THR A 49 -7.05 1.59 -7.75
CA THR A 49 -5.70 1.03 -7.56
C THR A 49 -4.65 2.15 -7.53
N THR A 50 -4.72 3.08 -8.47
CA THR A 50 -3.80 4.22 -8.54
C THR A 50 -3.91 5.14 -7.32
N TRP A 51 -5.12 5.40 -6.85
CA TRP A 51 -5.38 6.20 -5.65
C TRP A 51 -4.83 5.49 -4.40
N SER A 52 -5.06 4.19 -4.27
CA SER A 52 -4.59 3.37 -3.15
C SER A 52 -3.06 3.40 -3.02
N ALA A 53 -2.35 3.21 -4.13
CA ALA A 53 -0.89 3.30 -4.19
C ALA A 53 -0.38 4.69 -3.77
N LYS A 54 -0.95 5.76 -4.32
CA LYS A 54 -0.58 7.14 -3.96
C LYS A 54 -0.87 7.46 -2.49
N MET A 55 -1.98 6.95 -1.97
CA MET A 55 -2.39 7.17 -0.58
C MET A 55 -1.37 6.58 0.39
N VAL A 56 -0.94 5.33 0.20
CA VAL A 56 -0.01 4.67 1.14
C VAL A 56 1.42 5.18 1.03
N VAL A 57 1.87 5.57 -0.16
CA VAL A 57 3.17 6.22 -0.35
C VAL A 57 3.25 7.51 0.47
N GLY A 58 2.16 8.29 0.50
CA GLY A 58 2.07 9.51 1.31
C GLY A 58 2.11 9.29 2.83
N LEU A 59 1.96 8.05 3.30
CA LEU A 59 2.03 7.73 4.74
C LEU A 59 3.47 7.65 5.25
N ASN A 60 4.49 7.68 4.39
CA ASN A 60 5.90 7.78 4.78
C ASN A 60 6.30 6.79 5.88
N THR A 61 6.12 5.49 5.63
CA THR A 61 6.48 4.41 6.55
C THR A 61 7.98 4.18 6.65
N GLY A 62 8.76 4.68 5.69
CA GLY A 62 10.21 4.46 5.60
C GLY A 62 10.60 3.08 5.07
N VAL A 63 9.62 2.21 4.78
CA VAL A 63 9.82 0.88 4.19
C VAL A 63 8.98 0.70 2.93
N PRO A 64 9.33 -0.24 2.04
CA PRO A 64 8.60 -0.46 0.79
C PRO A 64 7.11 -0.79 0.97
N TRP A 65 6.31 -0.34 0.00
CA TRP A 65 4.93 -0.76 -0.18
C TRP A 65 4.82 -1.71 -1.37
N VAL A 66 3.96 -2.71 -1.24
CA VAL A 66 3.69 -3.70 -2.31
C VAL A 66 2.20 -3.85 -2.59
N MET A 67 1.87 -4.33 -3.79
CA MET A 67 0.53 -4.83 -4.15
C MET A 67 0.72 -6.17 -4.88
N CYS A 68 0.05 -7.23 -4.45
CA CYS A 68 0.19 -8.55 -5.09
C CYS A 68 -0.82 -8.73 -6.23
N LYS A 69 -0.38 -9.42 -7.31
CA LYS A 69 -1.13 -9.64 -8.57
C LYS A 69 -1.73 -8.35 -9.14
N GLU A 70 -0.89 -7.34 -9.29
CA GLU A 70 -1.25 -6.03 -9.82
C GLU A 70 -0.21 -5.60 -10.87
N ASP A 71 -0.35 -6.09 -12.10
CA ASP A 71 0.63 -5.94 -13.19
C ASP A 71 1.07 -4.49 -13.49
N ASN A 72 0.31 -3.49 -13.04
CA ASN A 72 0.54 -2.06 -13.30
C ASN A 72 0.58 -1.24 -12.00
N THR A 73 1.34 -1.69 -11.00
CA THR A 73 1.54 -0.90 -9.77
C THR A 73 2.22 0.44 -10.08
N PRO A 74 1.71 1.58 -9.56
CA PRO A 74 2.39 2.87 -9.70
C PRO A 74 3.66 2.94 -8.84
N ASP A 75 4.75 3.44 -9.40
CA ASP A 75 5.97 3.75 -8.64
C ASP A 75 5.67 4.69 -7.46
N PRO A 76 6.33 4.50 -6.28
CA PRO A 76 7.36 3.49 -5.96
C PRO A 76 6.81 2.15 -5.43
N VAL A 77 5.52 1.86 -5.60
CA VAL A 77 4.91 0.61 -5.14
C VAL A 77 5.27 -0.50 -6.12
N THR A 78 5.76 -1.63 -5.62
CA THR A 78 6.15 -2.77 -6.46
C THR A 78 5.13 -3.89 -6.41
N GLU A 79 5.03 -4.64 -7.49
CA GLU A 79 4.33 -5.91 -7.49
C GLU A 79 5.10 -6.94 -6.66
N ALA A 80 4.38 -7.73 -5.83
CA ALA A 80 4.92 -8.82 -5.02
C ALA A 80 4.24 -10.16 -5.29
#